data_AF-A0A392TST5-F1
#
_entry.id   AF-A0A392TST5-F1
#
_cell.length_a   1.000
_cell.length_b   1.000
_cell.length_c   1.000
_cell.angle_alpha   90.00
_cell.angle_beta   90.00
_cell.angle_gamma   90.00
#
_symmetry.space_group_name_H-M   'P 1'
#
loop_
_entity.id
_entity.type
_entity.pdbx_description
1 polymer ?
#
loop_
_entity_poly.entity_id
_entity_poly.type
_entity_poly.pdbx_seq_one_letter_code
_entity_poly.pdbx_strand_id
1 'polypeptide(L)' 'MNLADAMGRAKVFDIDLQKQLRPYMESMVPLPGIYDPDFIAANQGDRANNIIKGTKKEQLQQVIKDIKY' A
#
# COMPACT_ATOMS: atom_id res chain seq x y z
N MET A 1 -0.29 -5.83 3.65
CA MET A 1 1.19 -5.90 3.80
C MET A 1 1.62 -4.62 4.49
N ASN A 2 2.31 -4.73 5.63
CA ASN A 2 2.87 -3.56 6.34
C ASN A 2 4.23 -3.14 5.74
N LEU A 3 4.83 -2.06 6.23
CA LEU A 3 6.13 -1.60 5.73
C LEU A 3 7.29 -2.53 6.10
N ALA A 4 7.22 -3.26 7.22
CA ALA A 4 8.24 -4.26 7.56
C ALA A 4 8.32 -5.39 6.51
N ASP A 5 7.17 -5.95 6.13
CA ASP A 5 7.07 -6.97 5.09
C ASP A 5 7.44 -6.39 3.72
N ALA A 6 7.10 -5.11 3.47
CA ALA A 6 7.47 -4.40 2.25
C ALA A 6 8.99 -4.29 2.07
N MET A 7 9.75 -4.02 3.14
CA MET A 7 11.21 -3.96 3.10
C MET A 7 11.81 -5.31 2.67
N GLY A 8 11.32 -6.42 3.25
CA GLY A 8 11.76 -7.76 2.88
C GLY A 8 11.45 -8.08 1.41
N ARG A 9 10.27 -7.70 0.93
CA ARG A 9 9.89 -7.85 -0.48
C ARG A 9 10.76 -7.02 -1.42
N ALA A 10 11.15 -5.81 -1.02
CA ALA A 10 11.92 -4.88 -1.84
C ALA A 10 13.39 -5.28 -2.01
N LYS A 11 13.96 -6.05 -1.07
CA LYS A 11 15.36 -6.53 -1.11
C LYS A 11 16.40 -5.39 -1.26
N VAL A 12 16.14 -4.26 -0.61
CA VAL A 12 17.03 -3.09 -0.64
C VAL A 12 17.97 -3.05 0.56
N PHE A 13 17.45 -3.29 1.76
CA PHE A 13 18.24 -3.27 3.00
C PHE A 13 18.76 -4.66 3.37
N ASP A 14 19.92 -4.70 4.02
CA ASP A 14 20.45 -5.92 4.62
C ASP A 14 19.54 -6.46 5.72
N ILE A 15 19.58 -7.78 5.92
CA ILE A 15 18.70 -8.50 6.86
C ILE A 15 18.79 -7.94 8.28
N ASP A 16 19.99 -7.59 8.75
CA ASP A 16 20.15 -7.10 10.12
C ASP A 16 19.57 -5.70 10.30
N LEU A 17 19.66 -4.84 9.28
CA LEU A 17 18.98 -3.55 9.30
C LEU A 17 17.45 -3.73 9.27
N GLN A 18 16.93 -4.67 8.48
CA GLN A 18 15.50 -4.97 8.46
C GLN A 18 14.98 -5.43 9.83
N LYS A 19 15.75 -6.27 10.55
CA LYS A 19 15.41 -6.71 11.92
C LYS A 19 15.35 -5.52 12.88
N GLN A 20 16.32 -4.60 12.80
CA GLN A 20 16.35 -3.41 13.64
C GLN A 20 15.19 -2.45 13.36
N LEU A 21 14.79 -2.30 12.09
CA LEU A 21 13.71 -1.41 11.69
C LEU A 21 12.30 -2.00 11.92
N ARG A 22 12.18 -3.33 12.03
CA ARG A 22 10.89 -4.02 12.13
C ARG A 22 9.94 -3.44 13.20
N PRO A 23 10.36 -3.18 14.45
CA PRO A 23 9.47 -2.65 15.50
C PRO A 23 8.85 -1.29 15.15
N TYR A 24 9.51 -0.51 14.29
CA TYR A 24 9.03 0.80 13.84
C TYR A 24 8.13 0.71 12.61
N MET A 25 8.29 -0.33 11.79
CA MET A 25 7.68 -0.42 10.46
C MET A 25 6.50 -1.40 10.40
N GLU A 26 6.38 -2.32 11.36
CA GLU A 26 5.36 -3.37 11.32
C GLU A 26 3.93 -2.86 11.58
N SER A 27 3.81 -1.76 12.33
CA SER A 27 2.52 -1.08 12.58
C SER A 27 2.11 -0.14 11.43
N MET A 28 3.02 0.20 10.54
CA MET A 28 2.75 1.09 9.40
C MET A 28 2.13 0.30 8.26
N VAL A 29 0.83 0.47 8.04
CA VAL A 29 0.08 -0.15 6.94
C VAL A 29 -0.37 0.94 5.97
N PRO A 30 -0.07 0.84 4.66
CA PRO A 30 -0.55 1.82 3.69
C PRO A 30 -2.08 1.90 3.66
N LEU A 31 -2.61 3.11 3.50
CA LEU A 31 -4.03 3.30 3.25
C LEU A 31 -4.46 2.63 1.92
N PRO A 32 -5.74 2.26 1.78
CA PRO A 32 -6.24 1.72 0.52
C PRO A 32 -6.07 2.71 -0.64
N GLY A 33 -5.78 2.20 -1.84
CA GLY A 33 -5.57 3.01 -3.04
C GLY A 33 -6.70 2.89 -4.07
N ILE A 34 -6.71 3.76 -5.07
CA ILE A 34 -7.56 3.59 -6.26
C ILE A 34 -6.88 2.59 -7.20
N TYR A 35 -7.64 1.63 -7.71
CA TYR A 35 -7.18 0.63 -8.67
C TYR A 35 -8.11 0.61 -9.87
N ASP A 36 -7.59 0.98 -11.04
CA ASP A 36 -8.29 0.92 -12.32
C ASP A 36 -7.46 0.01 -13.25
N PRO A 37 -7.89 -1.25 -13.51
CA PRO A 37 -7.12 -2.23 -14.27
C PRO A 37 -6.75 -1.77 -15.67
N ASP A 38 -7.55 -0.90 -16.28
CA ASP A 38 -7.36 -0.45 -17.66
C ASP A 38 -6.14 0.47 -17.81
N PHE A 39 -5.65 1.05 -16.71
CA PHE A 39 -4.54 2.01 -16.70
C PHE A 39 -3.19 1.37 -16.32
N ILE A 40 -3.16 0.06 -16.04
CA ILE A 40 -1.97 -0.64 -15.53
C ILE A 40 -1.85 -2.03 -16.13
N ALA A 41 -0.68 -2.65 -15.96
CA ALA A 41 -0.46 -4.00 -16.46
C ALA A 41 -1.37 -5.02 -15.74
N ALA A 42 -1.97 -5.92 -16.52
CA ALA A 42 -2.89 -6.95 -16.01
C ALA A 42 -2.28 -7.84 -14.89
N ASN A 43 -0.96 -8.01 -14.89
CA ASN A 43 -0.24 -8.77 -13.85
C ASN A 43 -0.22 -8.09 -12.47
N GLN A 44 -0.72 -6.87 -12.33
CA GLN A 44 -0.87 -6.20 -11.02
C GLN A 44 -2.14 -6.64 -10.27
N GLY A 45 -3.05 -7.40 -10.90
CA GLY A 45 -4.31 -7.83 -10.29
C GLY A 45 -4.12 -8.54 -8.95
N ASP A 46 -3.20 -9.50 -8.88
CA ASP A 46 -2.94 -10.27 -7.66
C ASP A 46 -2.40 -9.41 -6.50
N ARG A 47 -1.81 -8.24 -6.81
CA ARG A 47 -1.27 -7.32 -5.80
C ARG A 47 -2.31 -6.32 -5.29
N ALA A 48 -3.43 -6.17 -6.00
CA ALA A 48 -4.45 -5.17 -5.72
C ALA A 48 -5.46 -5.67 -4.67
N ASN A 49 -4.99 -5.88 -3.44
CA ASN A 49 -5.83 -6.38 -2.33
C ASN A 49 -6.24 -5.29 -1.31
N ASN A 50 -5.79 -4.04 -1.49
CA ASN A 50 -6.09 -2.91 -0.60
C ASN A 50 -6.63 -1.71 -1.40
N ILE A 51 -7.92 -1.78 -1.78
CA ILE A 51 -8.54 -0.87 -2.75
C ILE A 51 -9.67 -0.06 -2.11
N ILE A 52 -9.78 1.23 -2.45
CA ILE A 52 -10.96 2.07 -2.20
C ILE A 52 -12.10 1.65 -3.13
N LYS A 53 -13.18 1.12 -2.56
CA LYS A 53 -14.36 0.68 -3.30
C LYS A 53 -15.30 1.85 -3.62
N GLY A 54 -16.26 1.61 -4.51
CA GLY A 54 -17.30 2.58 -4.89
C GLY A 54 -17.05 3.23 -6.25
N THR A 55 -17.86 4.23 -6.55
CA THR A 55 -17.78 5.06 -7.74
C THR A 55 -16.53 5.96 -7.72
N LYS A 56 -16.12 6.47 -8.88
CA LYS A 56 -15.01 7.44 -8.99
C LYS A 56 -15.20 8.69 -8.11
N LYS A 57 -16.46 9.11 -7.91
CA LYS A 57 -16.79 10.25 -7.05
C LYS A 57 -16.56 9.93 -5.57
N GLU A 58 -16.99 8.75 -5.11
CA GLU A 58 -16.76 8.31 -3.73
C GLU A 58 -15.27 8.09 -3.45
N GLN A 59 -14.54 7.50 -4.41
CA GLN A 59 -13.08 7.33 -4.33
C GLN A 59 -12.36 8.69 -4.20
N LEU A 60 -12.74 9.68 -5.01
CA LEU A 60 -12.21 11.05 -4.91
C LEU A 60 -12.47 11.65 -3.53
N GLN A 61 -13.68 11.50 -3.00
CA GLN A 61 -14.03 12.00 -1.67
C GLN A 61 -13.22 11.32 -0.57
N GLN A 62 -12.97 10.01 -0.68
CA GLN A 62 -12.13 9.28 0.26
C GLN A 62 -10.70 9.80 0.27
N VAL A 63 -10.09 10.01 -0.91
CA VAL A 63 -8.73 10.58 -1.00
C VAL A 63 -8.66 11.98 -0.39
N ILE A 64 -9.65 12.84 -0.63
CA ILE A 64 -9.71 14.17 0.00
C ILE A 64 -9.79 14.05 1.53
N LYS A 65 -10.55 13.07 2.05
CA LYS A 65 -10.66 12.82 3.48
C LYS A 65 -9.31 12.38 4.08
N ASP A 66 -8.64 11.42 3.44
CA ASP A 66 -7.36 10.86 3.89
C ASP A 66 -6.21 11.90 3.90
N ILE A 67 -6.31 12.96 3.08
CA ILE A 67 -5.35 14.08 3.10
C ILE A 67 -5.63 15.03 4.27
N LYS A 68 -6.90 15.21 4.61
CA LYS A 68 -7.32 16.19 5.62
C LYS A 68 -7.25 15.63 7.05
N TYR A 69 -7.37 14.32 7.22
CA TYR A 69 -7.57 13.63 8.50
C TYR A 69 -6.83 12.30 8.52
#